data_AF-A0A0K6GYA3-F1
#
_entry.id   AF-A0A0K6GYA3-F1
#
_cell.length_a   1.000
_cell.length_b   1.000
_cell.length_c   1.000
_cell.angle_alpha   90.00
_cell.angle_beta   90.00
_cell.angle_gamma   90.00
#
_symmetry.space_group_name_H-M   'P 1'
#
loop_
_entity.id
_entity.type
_entity.pdbx_description
1 polymer ?
#
loop_
_entity_poly.entity_id
_entity_poly.type
_entity_poly.pdbx_seq_one_letter_code
_entity_poly.pdbx_strand_id
1 'polypeptide(L)'
;MKSAKGFTFIEVLTVLSIIALATIGSLALRDWAVGNSRVSEAKNQVITIQSGAQLWRPRTGDLTGISMTAMSSIAAVPEVWGSGTGINPWGGDIAVSVDGADTSRYVITVSGIGQAAEGARLAHDFTEYAIDSSFSGGTLTLKFQG
;
A
#
# COMPACT_ATOMS: atom_id res chain seq x y z
N MET A 1 -4.64 35.99 -53.71
CA MET A 1 -4.65 35.90 -52.23
C MET A 1 -5.37 34.61 -51.86
N LYS A 2 -4.72 33.64 -51.21
CA LYS A 2 -5.37 32.41 -50.75
C LYS A 2 -6.20 32.76 -49.50
N SER A 3 -7.52 32.65 -49.58
CA SER A 3 -8.38 32.80 -48.40
C SER A 3 -8.06 31.69 -47.40
N ALA A 4 -7.56 32.06 -46.22
CA ALA A 4 -7.55 31.15 -45.09
C ALA A 4 -9.01 30.84 -44.73
N LYS A 5 -9.44 29.58 -44.89
CA LYS A 5 -10.73 29.14 -44.36
C LYS A 5 -10.61 29.17 -42.83
N GLY A 6 -11.35 30.08 -42.19
CA GLY A 6 -11.46 30.11 -40.73
C GLY A 6 -12.18 28.88 -40.21
N PHE A 7 -11.88 28.49 -38.97
CA PHE A 7 -12.56 27.39 -38.28
C PHE A 7 -14.06 27.69 -38.11
N THR A 8 -14.89 26.69 -38.38
CA THR A 8 -16.32 26.78 -38.07
C THR A 8 -16.58 26.51 -36.59
N PHE A 9 -17.68 27.07 -36.07
CA PHE A 9 -18.04 26.88 -34.65
C PHE A 9 -18.28 25.41 -34.29
N ILE A 10 -18.85 24.64 -35.23
CA ILE A 10 -19.09 23.21 -35.03
C ILE A 10 -17.78 22.40 -34.97
N GLU A 11 -16.78 22.75 -35.78
CA GLU A 11 -15.46 22.12 -35.73
C GLU A 11 -14.77 22.40 -34.38
N VAL A 12 -14.86 23.64 -33.87
CA VAL A 12 -14.30 23.99 -32.56
C VAL A 12 -14.99 23.22 -31.44
N LEU A 13 -16.32 23.14 -31.45
CA LEU A 13 -17.07 22.36 -30.45
C LEU A 13 -16.70 20.87 -30.48
N THR A 14 -16.61 20.29 -31.67
CA THR A 14 -16.29 18.86 -31.82
C THR A 14 -14.90 18.56 -31.30
N VAL A 15 -13.91 19.41 -31.60
CA VAL A 15 -12.53 19.28 -31.09
C VAL A 15 -12.50 19.40 -29.57
N LEU A 16 -13.20 20.37 -28.99
CA LEU A 16 -13.28 20.55 -27.54
C LEU A 16 -13.93 19.34 -26.84
N SER A 17 -14.97 18.75 -27.42
CA SER A 17 -15.59 17.54 -26.90
C SER A 17 -14.63 16.34 -26.91
N ILE A 18 -13.86 16.15 -27.99
CA ILE A 18 -12.86 15.08 -28.08
C ILE A 18 -11.76 15.30 -27.03
N ILE A 19 -11.24 16.53 -26.89
CA ILE A 19 -10.22 16.84 -25.89
C ILE A 19 -10.75 16.60 -24.48
N ALA A 20 -11.98 17.02 -24.17
CA ALA A 20 -12.58 16.79 -22.87
C ALA A 20 -12.68 15.29 -22.53
N LEU A 21 -13.20 14.49 -23.45
CA LEU A 21 -13.31 13.04 -23.26
C LEU A 21 -11.94 12.36 -23.13
N ALA A 22 -10.98 12.73 -23.98
CA ALA A 22 -9.62 12.20 -23.92
C ALA A 22 -8.93 12.56 -22.59
N THR A 23 -9.13 13.80 -22.10
CA THR A 23 -8.54 14.26 -20.84
C THR A 23 -9.12 13.49 -19.66
N ILE A 24 -10.44 13.34 -19.56
CA ILE A 24 -11.10 12.58 -18.49
C ILE A 24 -10.66 11.11 -18.51
N GLY A 25 -10.64 10.48 -19.68
CA GLY A 25 -10.18 9.09 -19.82
C GLY A 25 -8.73 8.91 -19.37
N SER A 26 -7.85 9.84 -19.72
CA SER A 26 -6.44 9.79 -19.32
C SER A 26 -6.22 9.90 -17.80
N LEU A 27 -7.02 10.72 -17.11
CA LEU A 27 -6.94 10.89 -15.66
C LEU A 27 -7.39 9.62 -14.92
N ALA A 28 -8.49 9.01 -15.36
CA ALA A 28 -8.98 7.77 -14.76
C ALA A 28 -7.98 6.60 -14.89
N LEU A 29 -7.34 6.46 -16.04
CA LEU A 29 -6.31 5.44 -16.26
C LEU A 29 -5.06 5.69 -15.41
N ARG A 30 -4.66 6.96 -15.25
CA ARG A 30 -3.54 7.35 -14.40
C ARG A 30 -3.83 7.00 -12.93
N ASP A 31 -5.01 7.34 -12.44
CA ASP A 31 -5.39 7.09 -11.04
C ASP A 31 -5.39 5.58 -10.73
N TRP A 32 -5.90 4.75 -11.65
CA TRP A 32 -5.84 3.29 -11.52
C TRP A 32 -4.41 2.75 -11.52
N ALA A 33 -3.55 3.23 -12.42
CA ALA A 33 -2.16 2.78 -12.50
C ALA A 33 -1.34 3.16 -11.25
N VAL A 34 -1.55 4.37 -10.71
CA VAL A 34 -0.93 4.82 -9.46
C VAL A 34 -1.41 3.96 -8.29
N GLY A 35 -2.72 3.71 -8.19
CA GLY A 35 -3.26 2.84 -7.13
C GLY A 35 -2.74 1.40 -7.20
N ASN A 36 -2.55 0.87 -8.40
CA ASN A 36 -1.93 -0.45 -8.58
C ASN A 36 -0.47 -0.49 -8.12
N SER A 37 0.29 0.57 -8.44
CA SER A 37 1.68 0.68 -8.01
C SER A 37 1.79 0.76 -6.49
N ARG A 38 0.95 1.57 -5.83
CA ARG A 38 0.88 1.69 -4.37
C ARG A 38 0.57 0.36 -3.69
N VAL A 39 -0.46 -0.36 -4.14
CA VAL A 39 -0.81 -1.65 -3.55
C VAL A 39 0.31 -2.68 -3.75
N SER A 40 0.94 -2.71 -4.93
CA SER A 40 2.07 -3.60 -5.18
C SER A 40 3.26 -3.29 -4.27
N GLU A 41 3.56 -2.01 -4.05
CA GLU A 41 4.63 -1.59 -3.17
C GLU A 41 4.34 -1.93 -1.70
N ALA A 42 3.13 -1.65 -1.21
CA ALA A 42 2.70 -2.01 0.13
C ALA A 42 2.76 -3.54 0.37
N LYS A 43 2.36 -4.33 -0.63
CA LYS A 43 2.48 -5.79 -0.58
C LYS A 43 3.94 -6.24 -0.45
N ASN A 44 4.85 -5.66 -1.24
CA ASN A 44 6.27 -5.95 -1.14
C ASN A 44 6.87 -5.53 0.22
N GLN A 45 6.42 -4.41 0.78
CA GLN A 45 6.80 -3.98 2.13
C GLN A 45 6.37 -5.01 3.17
N VAL A 46 5.12 -5.47 3.13
CA VAL A 46 4.62 -6.52 4.04
C VAL A 46 5.45 -7.80 3.90
N ILE A 47 5.73 -8.28 2.69
CA ILE A 47 6.54 -9.48 2.45
C ILE A 47 7.97 -9.31 3.01
N THR A 48 8.55 -8.12 2.86
CA THR A 48 9.86 -7.79 3.42
C THR A 48 9.83 -7.85 4.95
N ILE A 49 8.77 -7.30 5.57
CA ILE A 49 8.57 -7.36 7.01
C ILE A 49 8.38 -8.79 7.49
N GLN A 50 7.63 -9.63 6.76
CA GLN A 50 7.48 -11.05 7.11
C GLN A 50 8.83 -11.77 7.09
N SER A 51 9.66 -11.49 6.08
CA SER A 51 11.02 -12.05 5.98
C SER A 51 11.91 -11.55 7.13
N GLY A 52 11.79 -10.27 7.48
CA GLY A 52 12.49 -9.67 8.62
C GLY A 52 12.04 -10.24 9.97
N ALA A 53 10.75 -10.49 10.16
CA ALA A 53 10.21 -11.11 11.36
C ALA A 53 10.75 -12.53 11.55
N GLN A 54 10.87 -13.30 10.45
CA GLN A 54 11.49 -14.63 10.46
C GLN A 54 12.97 -14.59 10.84
N LEU A 55 13.70 -13.58 10.36
CA LEU A 55 15.13 -13.40 10.69
C LEU A 55 15.32 -12.93 12.13
N TRP A 56 14.45 -12.05 12.62
CA TRP A 56 14.47 -11.54 13.99
C TRP A 56 14.05 -12.59 15.02
N ARG A 57 13.24 -13.57 14.61
CA ARG A 57 12.60 -14.54 15.50
C ARG A 57 13.61 -15.20 16.46
N PRO A 58 13.38 -15.08 17.79
CA PRO A 58 14.16 -15.80 18.79
C PRO A 58 13.99 -17.32 18.68
N ARG A 59 15.01 -18.08 19.09
CA ARG A 59 14.96 -19.56 19.12
C ARG A 59 13.85 -20.13 20.00
N THR A 60 13.36 -19.36 20.96
CA THR A 60 12.27 -19.74 21.87
C THR A 60 10.90 -19.70 21.20
N GLY A 61 10.76 -19.01 20.06
CA GLY A 61 9.47 -18.78 19.38
C GLY A 61 8.59 -17.70 20.02
N ASP A 62 9.05 -17.04 21.08
CA ASP A 62 8.38 -15.90 21.71
C ASP A 62 8.74 -14.61 20.97
N LEU A 63 7.75 -13.95 20.39
CA LEU A 63 7.90 -12.70 19.64
C LEU A 63 7.72 -11.45 20.50
N THR A 64 7.67 -11.58 21.82
CA THR A 64 7.58 -10.42 22.71
C THR A 64 8.71 -9.43 22.44
N GLY A 65 8.34 -8.17 22.19
CA GLY A 65 9.30 -7.11 21.83
C GLY A 65 9.54 -6.93 20.33
N ILE A 66 8.92 -7.76 19.47
CA ILE A 66 8.96 -7.54 18.03
C ILE A 66 8.36 -6.17 17.70
N SER A 67 9.09 -5.40 16.90
CA SER A 67 8.68 -4.09 16.40
C SER A 67 9.50 -3.70 15.18
N MET A 68 9.06 -2.70 14.43
CA MET A 68 9.83 -2.15 13.30
C MET A 68 11.21 -1.67 13.76
N THR A 69 11.29 -0.99 14.91
CA THR A 69 12.56 -0.55 15.50
C THR A 69 13.45 -1.72 15.89
N ALA A 70 12.88 -2.77 16.50
CA ALA A 70 13.65 -3.94 16.90
C ALA A 70 14.17 -4.76 15.70
N MET A 71 13.44 -4.78 14.58
CA MET A 71 13.89 -5.44 13.36
C MET A 71 14.89 -4.61 12.57
N SER A 72 14.70 -3.29 12.48
CA SER A 72 15.62 -2.40 11.78
C SER A 72 16.97 -2.28 12.49
N SER A 73 17.01 -2.37 13.83
CA SER A 73 18.27 -2.30 14.59
C SER A 73 19.25 -3.45 14.33
N ILE A 74 18.75 -4.59 13.83
CA ILE A 74 19.56 -5.75 13.44
C ILE A 74 19.62 -5.93 11.92
N ALA A 75 19.18 -4.92 11.16
CA ALA A 75 19.06 -4.96 9.70
C ALA A 75 18.20 -6.11 9.16
N ALA A 76 17.21 -6.59 9.94
CA ALA A 76 16.25 -7.59 9.46
C ALA A 76 15.20 -6.99 8.51
N VAL A 77 14.98 -5.68 8.61
CA VAL A 77 14.32 -4.84 7.61
C VAL A 77 15.23 -3.65 7.30
N PRO A 78 15.05 -2.93 6.18
CA PRO A 78 15.87 -1.77 5.85
C PRO A 78 15.97 -0.76 7.01
N GLU A 79 17.18 -0.36 7.37
CA GLU A 79 17.42 0.56 8.50
C GLU A 79 16.72 1.91 8.31
N VAL A 80 16.60 2.35 7.06
CA VAL A 80 15.87 3.57 6.66
C VAL A 80 14.39 3.55 7.05
N TRP A 81 13.81 2.37 7.28
CA TRP A 81 12.42 2.26 7.73
C TRP A 81 12.26 2.60 9.21
N GLY A 82 13.30 2.47 10.03
CA GLY A 82 13.30 2.86 11.45
C GLY A 82 12.07 2.37 12.22
N SER A 83 11.28 3.30 12.75
CA SER A 83 10.03 3.02 13.48
C SER A 83 8.84 2.62 12.60
N GLY A 84 8.98 2.69 11.28
CA GLY A 84 7.91 2.46 10.32
C GLY A 84 7.01 3.66 10.08
N THR A 85 7.42 4.86 10.47
CA THR A 85 6.60 6.09 10.34
C THR A 85 6.67 6.66 8.93
N GLY A 86 5.52 6.89 8.30
CA GLY A 86 5.42 7.50 6.98
C GLY A 86 6.04 6.70 5.83
N ILE A 87 6.29 5.40 6.02
CA ILE A 87 7.02 4.57 5.04
C ILE A 87 6.12 3.96 3.98
N ASN A 88 4.81 3.91 4.21
CA ASN A 88 3.92 3.26 3.25
C ASN A 88 3.63 4.18 2.05
N PRO A 89 3.13 3.65 0.92
CA PRO A 89 2.94 4.41 -0.32
C PRO A 89 1.90 5.54 -0.24
N TRP A 90 1.12 5.58 0.83
CA TRP A 90 0.16 6.65 1.13
C TRP A 90 0.70 7.69 2.11
N GLY A 91 1.95 7.53 2.57
CA GLY A 91 2.57 8.39 3.58
C GLY A 91 2.10 8.11 5.00
N GLY A 92 1.42 6.97 5.22
CA GLY A 92 1.06 6.48 6.54
C GLY A 92 2.12 5.54 7.14
N ASP A 93 1.79 4.97 8.28
CA ASP A 93 2.72 4.16 9.06
C ASP A 93 2.57 2.67 8.75
N ILE A 94 3.63 1.92 9.01
CA ILE A 94 3.58 0.47 9.16
C ILE A 94 4.12 0.12 10.53
N ALA A 95 3.31 -0.53 11.36
CA ALA A 95 3.74 -0.99 12.67
C ALA A 95 3.68 -2.52 12.76
N VAL A 96 4.54 -3.06 13.61
CA VAL A 96 4.62 -4.49 13.91
C VAL A 96 4.57 -4.64 15.41
N SER A 97 3.74 -5.55 15.89
CA SER A 97 3.61 -5.85 17.31
C SER A 97 3.34 -7.34 17.51
N VAL A 98 3.66 -7.87 18.69
CA VAL A 98 3.23 -9.22 19.09
C VAL A 98 1.70 -9.27 19.22
N ASP A 99 1.09 -10.42 18.90
CA ASP A 99 -0.34 -10.63 19.15
C ASP A 99 -0.58 -10.79 20.66
N GLY A 100 -1.54 -10.03 21.19
CA GLY A 100 -1.84 -10.05 22.63
C GLY A 100 -2.43 -11.37 23.12
N ALA A 101 -2.96 -12.21 22.21
CA ALA A 101 -3.54 -13.50 22.54
C ALA A 101 -2.54 -14.67 22.43
N ASP A 102 -1.47 -14.53 21.64
CA ASP A 102 -0.51 -15.60 21.35
C ASP A 102 0.86 -14.99 21.01
N THR A 103 1.84 -15.16 21.90
CA THR A 103 3.17 -14.57 21.73
C THR A 103 3.98 -15.21 20.60
N SER A 104 3.53 -16.32 20.01
CA SER A 104 4.12 -16.90 18.81
C SER A 104 3.65 -16.22 17.52
N ARG A 105 2.74 -15.25 17.62
CA ARG A 105 2.16 -14.53 16.48
C ARG A 105 2.50 -13.05 16.55
N TYR A 106 2.50 -12.43 15.37
CA TYR A 106 2.67 -10.99 15.24
C TYR A 106 1.61 -10.40 14.32
N VAL A 107 1.38 -9.11 14.53
CA VAL A 107 0.41 -8.31 13.81
C VAL A 107 1.17 -7.21 13.07
N ILE A 108 0.91 -7.09 11.77
CA ILE A 108 1.35 -5.96 10.95
C ILE A 108 0.14 -5.05 10.77
N THR A 109 0.29 -3.77 11.08
CA THR A 109 -0.72 -2.74 10.81
C THR A 109 -0.18 -1.72 9.81
N VAL A 110 -0.95 -1.43 8.76
CA VAL A 110 -0.64 -0.41 7.75
C VAL A 110 -1.72 0.66 7.82
N SER A 111 -1.39 1.87 8.26
CA SER A 111 -2.34 2.96 8.48
C SER A 111 -2.35 3.99 7.34
N GLY A 112 -3.32 4.89 7.31
CA GLY A 112 -3.30 6.01 6.34
C GLY A 112 -3.56 5.60 4.89
N ILE A 113 -4.19 4.44 4.65
CA ILE A 113 -4.59 4.03 3.29
C ILE A 113 -5.73 4.94 2.82
N GLY A 114 -5.41 5.86 1.91
CA GLY A 114 -6.32 6.93 1.50
C GLY A 114 -7.53 6.47 0.67
N GLN A 115 -7.44 5.30 0.01
CA GLN A 115 -8.55 4.74 -0.76
C GLN A 115 -9.01 3.39 -0.19
N ALA A 116 -10.28 3.32 0.20
CA ALA A 116 -10.85 2.12 0.80
C ALA A 116 -10.80 0.88 -0.12
N ALA A 117 -10.97 1.08 -1.44
CA ALA A 117 -10.89 -0.01 -2.42
C ALA A 117 -9.48 -0.61 -2.51
N GLU A 118 -8.43 0.21 -2.39
CA GLU A 118 -7.04 -0.25 -2.38
C GLU A 118 -6.74 -1.06 -1.12
N GLY A 119 -7.19 -0.60 0.05
CA GLY A 119 -7.04 -1.32 1.32
C GLY A 119 -7.83 -2.63 1.36
N ALA A 120 -9.07 -2.63 0.85
CA ALA A 120 -9.88 -3.84 0.74
C ALA A 120 -9.25 -4.88 -0.21
N ARG A 121 -8.68 -4.43 -1.34
CA ARG A 121 -7.93 -5.31 -2.25
C ARG A 121 -6.70 -5.90 -1.57
N LEU A 122 -5.93 -5.08 -0.85
CA LEU A 122 -4.76 -5.54 -0.13
C LEU A 122 -5.13 -6.57 0.96
N ALA A 123 -6.22 -6.33 1.70
CA ALA A 123 -6.74 -7.30 2.66
C ALA A 123 -7.13 -8.63 1.99
N HIS A 124 -7.83 -8.56 0.86
CA HIS A 124 -8.21 -9.73 0.08
C HIS A 124 -6.98 -10.55 -0.37
N ASP A 125 -5.93 -9.89 -0.89
CA ASP A 125 -4.68 -10.52 -1.32
C ASP A 125 -3.98 -11.32 -0.21
N PHE A 126 -4.15 -10.94 1.06
CA PHE A 126 -3.53 -11.61 2.20
C PHE A 126 -4.42 -12.64 2.88
N THR A 127 -5.67 -12.85 2.45
CA THR A 127 -6.59 -13.83 3.07
C THR A 127 -6.06 -15.26 3.05
N GLU A 128 -5.26 -15.63 2.03
CA GLU A 128 -4.68 -16.97 1.90
C GLU A 128 -3.34 -17.14 2.62
N TYR A 129 -2.68 -16.02 2.99
CA TYR A 129 -1.31 -16.03 3.54
C TYR A 129 -1.25 -15.64 5.02
N ALA A 130 -2.23 -14.85 5.48
CA ALA A 130 -2.35 -14.42 6.87
C ALA A 130 -3.31 -15.34 7.64
N ILE A 131 -3.10 -15.45 8.95
CA ILE A 131 -4.06 -16.08 9.86
C ILE A 131 -5.35 -15.27 9.90
N ASP A 132 -5.21 -13.94 9.91
CA ASP A 132 -6.31 -13.00 9.87
C ASP A 132 -5.90 -11.81 9.01
N SER A 133 -6.84 -11.33 8.19
CA SER A 133 -6.64 -10.18 7.31
C SER A 133 -7.90 -9.33 7.33
N SER A 134 -7.77 -8.08 7.78
CA SER A 134 -8.89 -7.16 7.88
C SER A 134 -8.49 -5.74 7.50
N PHE A 135 -9.43 -4.99 6.93
CA PHE A 135 -9.26 -3.58 6.61
C PHE A 135 -10.45 -2.77 7.13
N SER A 136 -10.17 -1.74 7.92
CA SER A 136 -11.20 -0.84 8.46
C SER A 136 -10.59 0.52 8.78
N GLY A 137 -11.37 1.59 8.56
CA GLY A 137 -10.97 2.95 8.94
C GLY A 137 -9.64 3.44 8.33
N GLY A 138 -9.29 2.99 7.12
CA GLY A 138 -8.02 3.35 6.48
C GLY A 138 -6.81 2.58 7.02
N THR A 139 -7.04 1.55 7.84
CA THR A 139 -5.99 0.70 8.41
C THR A 139 -6.19 -0.75 8.00
N LEU A 140 -5.14 -1.34 7.43
CA LEU A 140 -5.04 -2.78 7.21
C LEU A 140 -4.39 -3.41 8.43
N THR A 141 -4.96 -4.52 8.91
CA THR A 141 -4.43 -5.33 9.99
C THR A 141 -4.26 -6.76 9.48
N LEU A 142 -3.02 -7.25 9.53
CA LEU A 142 -2.65 -8.59 9.11
C LEU A 142 -2.03 -9.34 10.29
N LYS A 143 -2.47 -10.57 10.54
CA LYS A 143 -1.92 -11.44 11.57
C LYS A 143 -1.18 -12.61 10.94
N PHE A 144 0.04 -12.86 11.41
CA PHE A 144 0.90 -13.93 10.89
C PHE A 144 1.44 -14.82 12.00
N GLN A 145 1.79 -16.04 11.62
CA GLN A 145 2.56 -16.94 12.49
C GLN A 145 4.04 -16.57 12.45
N GLY A 146 4.68 -16.61 13.62
CA GLY A 146 6.12 -16.50 13.82
C GLY A 146 6.91 -17.71 13.37
#